data_AF-A0A519NLW8-F1
#
_entry.id   AF-A0A519NLW8-F1
#
_cell.length_a   1.000
_cell.length_b   1.000
_cell.length_c   1.000
_cell.angle_alpha   90.00
_cell.angle_beta   90.00
_cell.angle_gamma   90.00
#
_symmetry.space_group_name_H-M   'P 1'
#
loop_
_entity.id
_entity.type
_entity.pdbx_description
1 polymer ?
#
loop_
_entity_poly.entity_id
_entity_poly.type
_entity_poly.pdbx_seq_one_letter_code
_entity_poly.pdbx_strand_id
1 'polypeptide(L)'
;GKTQCLIEDGQFSIQTFEKEDLAQDEFFAELRLKSIEHLGQVRNAYIETNGDISVYFYEDEDIKFGLPLRPQLYQQKSTVIAKSGIYACTFCANIQKLDPVAAKCTMCGREEWVEAIKTRRIV
;
A
#
# COMPACT_ATOMS: atom_id res chain seq x y z
N GLY A 1 -0.63 19.20 -16.02
CA GLY A 1 -0.07 18.65 -14.77
C GLY A 1 1.38 18.28 -14.97
N LYS A 2 2.08 17.87 -13.92
CA LYS A 2 3.38 17.17 -14.00
C LYS A 2 3.14 15.72 -13.56
N THR A 3 3.90 14.77 -14.10
CA THR A 3 3.90 13.39 -13.59
C THR A 3 4.39 13.38 -12.15
N GLN A 4 3.68 12.68 -11.27
CA GLN A 4 4.02 12.60 -9.84
C GLN A 4 4.14 11.15 -9.39
N CYS A 5 5.16 10.86 -8.59
CA CYS A 5 5.32 9.54 -7.98
C CYS A 5 4.38 9.41 -6.77
N LEU A 6 3.50 8.41 -6.81
CA LEU A 6 2.56 8.10 -5.74
C LEU A 6 3.02 6.91 -4.89
N ILE A 7 3.60 5.91 -5.54
CA ILE A 7 4.19 4.74 -4.86
C ILE A 7 5.68 4.68 -5.17
N GLU A 8 6.47 4.52 -4.13
CA GLU A 8 7.90 4.25 -4.19
C GLU A 8 8.23 3.11 -3.22
N ASP A 9 8.87 2.07 -3.73
CA ASP A 9 9.22 0.84 -3.00
C ASP A 9 8.05 0.20 -2.24
N GLY A 10 6.88 0.17 -2.88
CA GLY A 10 5.64 -0.40 -2.32
C GLY A 10 5.00 0.42 -1.21
N GLN A 11 5.47 1.65 -0.97
CA GLN A 11 4.94 2.59 0.01
C GLN A 11 4.41 3.85 -0.65
N PHE A 12 3.42 4.49 -0.02
CA PHE A 12 2.92 5.76 -0.49
C PHE A 12 3.92 6.88 -0.21
N SER A 13 4.17 7.74 -1.20
CA SER A 13 4.82 9.03 -0.97
C SER A 13 3.88 9.90 -0.14
N ILE A 14 4.11 10.00 1.18
CA ILE A 14 3.26 10.75 2.12
C ILE A 14 3.05 12.19 1.64
N GLN A 15 4.10 12.84 1.15
CA GLN A 15 4.04 14.23 0.70
C GLN A 15 3.19 14.43 -0.55
N THR A 16 3.16 13.45 -1.45
CA THR A 16 2.35 13.51 -2.67
C THR A 16 0.91 13.13 -2.34
N PHE A 17 0.73 12.03 -1.60
CA PHE A 17 -0.57 11.45 -1.33
C PHE A 17 -1.47 12.33 -0.45
N GLU A 18 -0.90 13.15 0.45
CA GLU A 18 -1.67 14.14 1.22
C GLU A 18 -2.08 15.38 0.42
N LYS A 19 -1.38 15.68 -0.68
CA LYS A 19 -1.61 16.88 -1.50
C LYS A 19 -2.57 16.63 -2.66
N GLU A 20 -2.59 15.40 -3.16
CA GLU A 20 -3.51 15.01 -4.21
C GLU A 20 -4.90 14.78 -3.62
N ASP A 21 -5.93 15.32 -4.26
CA ASP A 21 -7.35 15.15 -3.88
C ASP A 21 -7.89 13.75 -4.27
N LEU A 22 -6.99 12.77 -4.35
CA LEU A 22 -7.32 11.40 -4.68
C LEU A 22 -7.85 10.70 -3.44
N ALA A 23 -9.13 10.33 -3.49
CA ALA A 23 -9.67 9.41 -2.51
C ALA A 23 -8.87 8.09 -2.58
N GLN A 24 -8.31 7.66 -1.45
CA GLN A 24 -7.52 6.42 -1.36
C GLN A 24 -8.22 5.22 -1.99
N ASP A 25 -9.56 5.15 -1.86
CA ASP A 25 -10.38 4.09 -2.42
C ASP A 25 -10.41 4.08 -3.96
N GLU A 26 -10.39 5.26 -4.60
CA GLU A 26 -10.31 5.40 -6.06
C GLU A 26 -8.95 4.94 -6.56
N PHE A 27 -7.88 5.37 -5.89
CA PHE A 27 -6.53 4.92 -6.23
C PHE A 27 -6.39 3.40 -6.07
N PHE A 28 -6.95 2.82 -5.00
CA PHE A 28 -6.95 1.36 -4.83
C PHE A 28 -7.78 0.66 -5.91
N ALA A 29 -8.86 1.27 -6.39
CA ALA A 29 -9.66 0.72 -7.49
C ALA A 29 -8.85 0.63 -8.77
N GLU A 30 -8.12 1.69 -9.12
CA GLU A 30 -7.25 1.71 -10.31
C GLU A 30 -6.16 0.65 -10.25
N LEU A 31 -5.54 0.45 -9.08
CA LEU A 31 -4.55 -0.61 -8.92
C LEU A 31 -5.18 -2.01 -9.02
N ARG A 32 -6.38 -2.22 -8.47
CA ARG A 32 -7.11 -3.50 -8.61
C ARG A 32 -7.49 -3.79 -10.05
N LEU A 33 -7.89 -2.78 -10.83
CA LEU A 33 -8.18 -2.92 -12.27
C LEU A 33 -6.95 -3.35 -13.07
N LYS A 34 -5.73 -3.09 -12.56
CA LYS A 34 -4.46 -3.57 -13.10
C LYS A 34 -4.01 -4.91 -12.51
N SER A 35 -4.92 -5.64 -11.84
CA SER A 35 -4.67 -6.95 -11.22
C SER A 35 -3.59 -6.95 -10.13
N ILE A 36 -3.47 -5.85 -9.39
CA ILE A 36 -2.52 -5.72 -8.27
C ILE A 36 -3.23 -6.14 -6.98
N GLU A 37 -2.66 -7.11 -6.26
CA GLU A 37 -3.24 -7.61 -5.01
C GLU A 37 -2.76 -6.85 -3.78
N HIS A 38 -1.49 -6.43 -3.78
CA HIS A 38 -0.88 -5.66 -2.70
C HIS A 38 0.28 -4.80 -3.19
N LEU A 39 0.59 -3.74 -2.43
CA LEU A 39 1.61 -2.77 -2.84
C LEU A 39 3.04 -3.32 -2.82
N GLY A 40 3.28 -4.43 -2.14
CA GLY A 40 4.58 -5.13 -2.17
C GLY A 40 4.93 -5.76 -3.53
N GLN A 41 3.99 -5.76 -4.47
CA GLN A 41 4.21 -6.13 -5.88
C GLN A 41 4.67 -4.95 -6.73
N VAL A 42 4.48 -3.72 -6.24
CA VAL A 42 4.70 -2.47 -6.98
C VAL A 42 6.02 -1.85 -6.54
N ARG A 43 6.94 -1.67 -7.48
CA ARG A 43 8.18 -0.92 -7.25
C ARG A 43 7.92 0.57 -7.31
N ASN A 44 7.25 1.03 -8.37
CA ASN A 44 6.85 2.43 -8.49
C ASN A 44 5.48 2.56 -9.16
N ALA A 45 4.72 3.59 -8.79
CA ALA A 45 3.55 4.02 -9.53
C ALA A 45 3.51 5.54 -9.65
N TYR A 46 3.09 6.03 -10.81
CA TYR A 46 3.02 7.45 -11.11
C TYR A 46 1.63 7.81 -11.61
N ILE A 47 1.16 8.99 -11.20
CA ILE A 47 0.02 9.63 -11.84
C ILE A 47 0.52 10.50 -13.00
N GLU A 48 0.02 10.22 -14.19
CA GLU A 48 0.34 10.93 -15.41
C GLU A 48 -0.52 12.18 -15.57
N THR A 49 -0.14 13.05 -16.50
CA THR A 49 -0.81 14.35 -16.68
C THR A 49 -2.27 14.27 -17.13
N ASN A 50 -2.68 13.12 -17.65
CA ASN A 50 -4.05 12.81 -18.07
C ASN A 50 -4.87 12.08 -16.98
N GLY A 51 -4.30 11.83 -15.80
CA GLY A 51 -4.92 11.10 -14.70
C GLY A 51 -4.69 9.58 -14.74
N ASP A 52 -4.11 9.04 -15.81
CA ASP A 52 -3.78 7.61 -15.86
C ASP A 52 -2.66 7.26 -14.88
N ILE A 53 -2.65 5.99 -14.47
CA ILE A 53 -1.61 5.47 -13.59
C ILE A 53 -0.68 4.53 -14.37
N SER A 54 0.59 4.87 -14.42
CA SER A 54 1.66 3.99 -14.86
C SER A 54 2.24 3.22 -13.67
N VAL A 55 2.52 1.93 -13.83
CA VAL A 55 2.96 1.04 -12.75
C VAL A 55 4.16 0.21 -13.20
N TYR A 56 5.17 0.15 -12.35
CA TYR A 56 6.37 -0.67 -12.51
C TYR A 56 6.40 -1.70 -11.37
N PHE A 57 6.51 -2.96 -11.73
CA PHE A 57 6.43 -4.09 -10.80
C PHE A 57 7.82 -4.56 -10.35
N TYR A 58 7.87 -5.19 -9.18
CA TYR A 58 8.99 -6.07 -8.82
C TYR A 58 8.93 -7.38 -9.63
N GLU A 59 10.08 -8.01 -9.81
CA GLU A 59 10.14 -9.41 -10.25
C GLU A 59 9.68 -10.33 -9.11
N ASP A 60 9.27 -11.55 -9.44
CA ASP A 60 8.68 -12.51 -8.49
C ASP A 60 9.59 -12.80 -7.27
N GLU A 61 10.90 -12.80 -7.47
CA GLU A 61 11.89 -13.02 -6.41
C GLU A 61 12.05 -11.80 -5.47
N ASP A 62 11.74 -10.62 -5.97
CA ASP A 62 11.89 -9.34 -5.26
C ASP A 62 10.59 -8.85 -4.60
N ILE A 63 9.45 -9.52 -4.84
CA ILE A 63 8.18 -9.17 -4.21
C ILE A 63 8.36 -9.09 -2.68
N LYS A 64 7.81 -8.04 -2.09
CA LYS A 64 7.87 -7.75 -0.65
C LYS A 64 6.50 -7.97 0.00
N PHE A 65 6.47 -8.03 1.33
CA PHE A 65 5.20 -7.89 2.04
C PHE A 65 4.61 -6.51 1.72
N GLY A 66 3.28 -6.44 1.56
CA GLY A 66 2.61 -5.21 1.15
C GLY A 66 1.22 -5.05 1.72
N LEU A 67 0.73 -3.81 1.63
CA LEU A 67 -0.64 -3.45 1.96
C LEU A 67 -1.62 -4.15 1.01
N PRO A 68 -2.54 -5.01 1.49
CA PRO A 68 -3.55 -5.64 0.66
C PRO A 68 -4.54 -4.60 0.09
N LEU A 69 -4.81 -4.70 -1.22
CA LEU A 69 -5.74 -3.83 -1.93
C LEU A 69 -7.14 -4.45 -2.07
N ARG A 70 -7.24 -5.77 -1.88
CA ARG A 70 -8.52 -6.49 -1.91
C ARG A 70 -9.42 -6.01 -0.77
N PRO A 71 -10.66 -5.56 -1.04
CA PRO A 71 -11.52 -4.98 -0.01
C PRO A 71 -11.72 -5.89 1.21
N GLN A 72 -11.91 -7.20 1.01
CA GLN A 72 -12.16 -8.16 2.09
C GLN A 72 -10.96 -8.34 3.03
N LEU A 73 -9.74 -8.13 2.53
CA LEU A 73 -8.54 -8.15 3.37
C LEU A 73 -8.32 -6.79 4.01
N TYR A 74 -8.43 -5.70 3.24
CA TYR A 74 -8.23 -4.35 3.74
C TYR A 74 -9.21 -3.99 4.87
N GLN A 75 -10.45 -4.47 4.82
CA GLN A 75 -11.46 -4.30 5.87
C GLN A 75 -11.13 -5.00 7.19
N GLN A 76 -10.14 -5.90 7.23
CA GLN A 76 -9.65 -6.51 8.47
C GLN A 76 -8.70 -5.59 9.26
N LYS A 77 -8.59 -4.33 8.82
CA LYS A 77 -7.80 -3.31 9.50
C LYS A 77 -8.28 -3.06 10.92
N SER A 78 -7.32 -2.76 11.79
CA SER A 78 -7.54 -2.58 13.22
C SER A 78 -6.53 -1.58 13.79
N THR A 79 -6.91 -0.89 14.86
CA THR A 79 -5.99 -0.09 15.67
C THR A 79 -5.30 -0.90 16.78
N VAL A 80 -5.75 -2.14 16.98
CA VAL A 80 -5.20 -3.08 17.97
C VAL A 80 -4.72 -4.34 17.25
N ILE A 81 -3.45 -4.68 17.47
CA ILE A 81 -2.85 -5.90 16.93
C ILE A 81 -3.21 -7.08 17.82
N ALA A 82 -3.88 -8.09 17.27
CA ALA A 82 -4.33 -9.25 18.03
C ALA A 82 -3.29 -10.38 18.14
N LYS A 83 -2.39 -10.49 17.15
CA LYS A 83 -1.36 -11.54 17.05
C LYS A 83 -0.06 -10.93 16.53
N SER A 84 1.08 -11.51 16.92
CA SER A 84 2.35 -11.14 16.32
C SER A 84 2.34 -11.43 14.82
N GLY A 85 2.86 -10.52 14.01
CA GLY A 85 2.82 -10.66 12.56
C GLY A 85 3.50 -9.52 11.82
N ILE A 86 3.39 -9.55 10.49
CA ILE A 86 3.84 -8.47 9.61
C ILE A 86 2.61 -7.69 9.18
N TYR A 87 2.62 -6.39 9.43
CA TYR A 87 1.49 -5.51 9.24
C TYR A 87 1.88 -4.35 8.31
N ALA A 88 0.91 -3.91 7.53
CA ALA A 88 1.00 -2.74 6.69
C ALA A 88 0.18 -1.60 7.30
N CYS A 89 0.77 -0.40 7.38
CA CYS A 89 0.03 0.80 7.73
C CYS A 89 -1.00 1.08 6.63
N THR A 90 -2.27 1.26 7.00
CA THR A 90 -3.35 1.45 6.01
C THR A 90 -3.23 2.75 5.23
N PHE A 91 -2.47 3.73 5.75
CA PHE A 91 -2.29 5.03 5.12
C PHE A 91 -1.04 5.12 4.24
N CYS A 92 0.13 4.81 4.79
CA CYS A 92 1.40 4.99 4.05
C CYS A 92 1.96 3.68 3.48
N ALA A 93 1.31 2.54 3.76
CA ALA A 93 1.75 1.20 3.37
C ALA A 93 3.12 0.76 3.91
N ASN A 94 3.71 1.51 4.86
CA ASN A 94 4.89 1.07 5.58
C ASN A 94 4.66 -0.28 6.27
N ILE A 95 5.65 -1.16 6.19
CA ILE A 95 5.59 -2.53 6.68
C ILE A 95 6.37 -2.65 7.98
N GLN A 96 5.73 -3.21 9.01
CA GLN A 96 6.35 -3.42 10.31
C GLN A 96 6.01 -4.81 10.85
N LYS A 97 6.98 -5.42 11.53
CA LYS A 97 6.70 -6.55 12.43
C LYS A 97 6.15 -6.00 13.73
N LEU A 98 4.96 -6.43 14.12
CA LEU A 98 4.27 -5.98 15.31
C LEU A 98 3.94 -7.18 16.20
N ASP A 99 3.95 -6.95 17.50
CA ASP A 99 3.43 -7.86 18.53
C ASP A 99 2.05 -7.37 19.01
N PRO A 100 1.28 -8.15 19.78
CA PRO A 100 -0.04 -7.76 20.26
C PRO A 100 -0.02 -6.50 21.13
N VAL A 101 -0.23 -5.34 20.50
CA VAL A 101 -0.20 -4.02 21.13
C VAL A 101 -0.93 -3.00 20.26
N ALA A 102 -1.31 -1.86 20.83
CA ALA A 102 -1.58 -0.66 20.06
C ALA A 102 -0.25 -0.07 19.57
N ALA A 103 -0.05 0.01 18.25
CA ALA A 103 1.22 0.43 17.66
C ALA A 103 1.03 1.68 16.78
N LYS A 104 2.04 2.56 16.78
CA LYS A 104 2.13 3.70 15.86
C LYS A 104 3.07 3.38 14.72
N CYS A 105 2.71 3.80 13.52
CA CYS A 105 3.55 3.66 12.34
C CYS A 105 4.79 4.54 12.48
N THR A 106 5.97 3.96 12.26
CA THR A 106 7.25 4.68 12.38
C THR A 106 7.45 5.71 11.28
N MET A 107 6.69 5.64 10.19
CA MET A 107 6.80 6.54 9.04
C MET A 107 5.80 7.70 9.07
N CYS A 108 4.54 7.45 9.42
CA CYS A 108 3.48 8.47 9.40
C CYS A 108 2.78 8.70 10.75
N GLY A 109 3.12 7.93 11.79
CA GLY A 109 2.55 8.08 13.13
C GLY A 109 1.11 7.56 13.32
N ARG A 110 0.43 7.12 12.26
CA ARG A 110 -0.94 6.57 12.34
C ARG A 110 -0.96 5.20 13.02
N GLU A 111 -2.14 4.84 13.52
CA GLU A 111 -2.34 3.68 14.39
C GLU A 111 -3.18 2.56 13.75
N GLU A 112 -3.65 2.75 12.51
CA GLU A 112 -4.46 1.74 11.81
C GLU A 112 -3.56 0.83 10.94
N TRP A 113 -3.75 -0.47 11.11
CA TRP A 113 -2.94 -1.52 10.54
C TRP A 113 -3.78 -2.62 9.93
N VAL A 114 -3.26 -3.31 8.93
CA VAL A 114 -3.83 -4.56 8.41
C VAL A 114 -2.71 -5.58 8.17
N GLU A 115 -3.01 -6.87 8.28
CA GLU A 115 -2.01 -7.92 8.05
C GLU A 115 -1.48 -7.82 6.61
N ALA A 116 -0.16 -7.74 6.46
CA ALA A 116 0.48 -7.61 5.17
C ALA A 116 0.53 -8.97 4.47
N ILE A 117 0.40 -8.96 3.15
CA ILE A 117 0.47 -10.16 2.31
C ILE A 117 1.67 -10.11 1.36
N LYS A 118 2.09 -11.28 0.87
CA LYS A 118 3.24 -11.45 -0.04
C LYS A 118 2.90 -12.43 -1.17
N THR A 119 1.70 -12.29 -1.75
CA THR A 119 1.28 -13.14 -2.88
C THR A 119 2.04 -12.76 -4.15
N ARG A 120 2.33 -13.75 -5.00
CA ARG A 120 2.91 -13.45 -6.31
C ARG A 120 1.85 -12.83 -7.22
N ARG A 121 2.29 -12.01 -8.18
CA ARG A 121 1.39 -11.49 -9.20
C ARG A 121 1.09 -12.61 -10.19
N ILE A 122 -0.19 -12.87 -10.44
CA ILE A 122 -0.62 -13.81 -11.47
C ILE A 122 -0.89 -12.99 -12.73
N VAL A 123 -0.13 -13.24 -13.79
CA VAL A 123 -0.24 -12.57 -15.10
C VAL A 123 -0.78 -13.50 -16.17
#